data_AF-A0A1I4BIR7-F1
#
_entry.id   AF-A0A1I4BIR7-F1
#
_cell.length_a   1.000
_cell.length_b   1.000
_cell.length_c   1.000
_cell.angle_alpha   90.00
_cell.angle_beta   90.00
_cell.angle_gamma   90.00
#
_symmetry.space_group_name_H-M   'P 1'
#
loop_
_entity.id
_entity.type
_entity.pdbx_description
1 polymer ?
#
loop_
_entity_poly.entity_id
_entity_poly.type
_entity_poly.pdbx_seq_one_letter_code
_entity_poly.pdbx_strand_id
1 'polypeptide(L)' 'MRNSRTPLSASAEEALDLLRPEIEATSTGLSRSTAESRLADREFTDDDAAAVLTELLQKGYLYEVDGLLRLP' A
#
# COMPACT_ATOMS: atom_id res chain seq x y z
N MET A 1 17.56 -14.42 10.66
CA MET A 1 16.20 -14.99 10.45
C MET A 1 15.47 -14.04 9.54
N ARG A 2 15.27 -14.39 8.26
CA ARG A 2 14.53 -13.52 7.33
C ARG A 2 13.06 -13.59 7.76
N ASN A 3 12.47 -12.46 8.12
CA ASN A 3 11.06 -12.38 8.48
C ASN A 3 10.25 -13.02 7.34
N SER A 4 9.60 -14.15 7.61
CA SER A 4 8.68 -14.85 6.69
C SER A 4 7.40 -14.06 6.58
N ARG A 5 7.52 -12.85 6.06
CA ARG A 5 6.41 -11.96 5.75
C ARG A 5 5.72 -12.56 4.52
N THR A 6 4.39 -12.62 4.53
CA THR A 6 3.59 -13.32 3.51
C THR A 6 4.00 -12.88 2.12
N PRO A 7 4.38 -13.78 1.19
CA PRO A 7 4.88 -13.37 -0.12
C PRO A 7 3.87 -12.44 -0.82
N LEU A 8 4.38 -11.30 -1.27
CA LEU A 8 3.66 -10.32 -2.08
C LEU A 8 3.82 -10.64 -3.56
N SER A 9 2.81 -10.27 -4.34
CA SER A 9 2.93 -10.16 -5.79
C SER A 9 3.95 -9.06 -6.14
N ALA A 10 4.62 -9.15 -7.30
CA ALA A 10 5.60 -8.13 -7.72
C ALA A 10 4.98 -6.72 -7.73
N SER A 11 3.76 -6.59 -8.27
CA SER A 11 3.00 -5.33 -8.26
C SER A 11 2.71 -4.81 -6.85
N ALA A 12 2.44 -5.70 -5.88
CA ALA A 12 2.16 -5.31 -4.51
C ALA A 12 3.43 -4.88 -3.75
N GLU A 13 4.57 -5.50 -4.04
CA GLU A 13 5.87 -5.07 -3.49
C GLU A 13 6.26 -3.69 -4.02
N GLU A 14 6.13 -3.45 -5.33
CA GLU A 14 6.37 -2.14 -5.96
C GLU A 14 5.41 -1.07 -5.40
N ALA A 15 4.11 -1.41 -5.28
CA ALA A 15 3.11 -0.52 -4.69
C ALA A 15 3.44 -0.16 -3.24
N LEU A 16 3.89 -1.13 -2.45
CA LEU A 16 4.29 -0.88 -1.07
C LEU A 16 5.50 0.03 -0.99
N ASP A 17 6.54 -0.21 -1.80
CA ASP A 17 7.75 0.61 -1.81
C ASP A 17 7.44 2.07 -2.18
N LEU A 18 6.49 2.27 -3.11
CA LEU A 18 6.02 3.59 -3.50
C LEU A 18 5.19 4.29 -2.41
N LEU A 19 4.27 3.58 -1.76
CA LEU A 19 3.39 4.15 -0.74
C LEU A 19 4.10 4.38 0.59
N ARG A 20 5.14 3.59 0.91
CA ARG A 20 5.86 3.67 2.18
C ARG A 20 6.36 5.08 2.51
N PRO A 21 7.15 5.76 1.66
CA PRO A 21 7.63 7.11 1.96
C PRO A 21 6.50 8.14 2.11
N GLU A 22 5.40 8.00 1.37
CA GLU A 22 4.24 8.90 1.47
C GLU A 22 3.48 8.72 2.79
N ILE A 23 3.35 7.46 3.25
CA ILE A 23 2.77 7.14 4.55
C ILE A 23 3.72 7.59 5.68
N GLU A 24 5.03 7.38 5.56
CA GLU A 24 6.01 7.83 6.55
C GLU A 24 6.08 9.37 6.64
N ALA A 25 5.87 10.07 5.52
CA ALA A 25 5.77 11.53 5.47
C ALA A 25 4.51 12.08 6.17
N THR A 26 3.48 11.25 6.36
CA THR A 26 2.22 11.61 7.01
C THR A 26 2.12 10.97 8.39
N SER A 27 2.24 11.75 9.47
CA SER A 27 2.17 11.20 10.84
C SER A 27 0.85 10.48 11.17
N THR A 28 -0.20 10.70 10.39
CA THR A 28 -1.53 10.11 10.56
C THR A 28 -1.83 8.97 9.58
N GLY A 29 -0.97 8.72 8.60
CA GLY A 29 -1.24 7.82 7.47
C GLY A 29 -1.85 8.52 6.25
N LEU A 30 -2.05 7.72 5.20
CA LEU A 30 -2.43 8.14 3.85
C LEU A 30 -3.86 7.71 3.53
N SER A 31 -4.72 8.57 2.99
CA SER A 31 -6.05 8.14 2.58
C SER A 31 -6.00 7.17 1.39
N ARG A 32 -6.94 6.22 1.34
CA ARG A 32 -7.03 5.24 0.25
C ARG A 32 -7.06 5.89 -1.14
N SER A 33 -7.89 6.92 -1.30
CA SER A 33 -8.00 7.64 -2.58
C SER A 33 -6.69 8.33 -2.99
N THR A 34 -5.89 8.82 -2.03
CA THR A 34 -4.55 9.35 -2.32
C THR A 34 -3.60 8.23 -2.73
N ALA A 35 -3.64 7.09 -2.04
CA ALA A 35 -2.83 5.94 -2.38
C ALA A 35 -3.14 5.41 -3.79
N GLU A 36 -4.43 5.29 -4.13
CA GLU A 36 -4.90 4.92 -5.48
C GLU A 36 -4.40 5.92 -6.53
N SER A 37 -4.50 7.23 -6.25
CA SER A 37 -3.97 8.26 -7.15
C SER A 37 -2.45 8.19 -7.35
N ARG A 38 -1.70 7.85 -6.29
CA ARG A 38 -0.24 7.69 -6.35
C ARG A 38 0.17 6.46 -7.16
N LEU A 39 -0.57 5.36 -7.03
CA LEU A 39 -0.35 4.16 -7.84
C LEU A 39 -0.68 4.42 -9.32
N ALA A 40 -1.79 5.12 -9.59
CA ALA A 40 -2.20 5.46 -10.95
C ALA A 40 -1.18 6.32 -11.71
N ASP A 41 -0.45 7.21 -11.02
CA ASP A 41 0.63 8.01 -11.60
C ASP A 41 1.81 7.16 -12.12
N ARG A 42 1.95 5.93 -11.61
CA ARG A 42 3.07 5.03 -11.89
C ARG A 42 2.75 3.85 -12.80
N GLU A 43 1.71 3.99 -13.63
CA GLU A 43 1.23 2.99 -14.61
C GLU A 43 0.41 1.84 -14.03
N PHE A 44 0.02 1.91 -12.75
CA PHE A 44 -1.02 1.01 -12.23
C PHE A 44 -2.36 1.43 -12.81
N THR A 45 -3.11 0.47 -13.36
CA THR A 45 -4.53 0.73 -13.67
C THR A 45 -5.32 0.87 -12.36
N ASP A 46 -6.48 1.51 -12.41
CA ASP A 46 -7.35 1.67 -11.22
C ASP A 46 -7.70 0.31 -10.58
N ASP A 47 -7.96 -0.69 -11.41
CA ASP A 47 -8.21 -2.07 -10.98
C ASP A 47 -6.98 -2.71 -10.31
N ASP A 48 -5.79 -2.50 -10.87
CA ASP A 48 -4.53 -3.00 -10.30
C ASP A 48 -4.22 -2.29 -8.97
N ALA A 49 -4.42 -0.97 -8.89
CA ALA A 49 -4.23 -0.18 -7.67
C ALA A 49 -5.14 -0.66 -6.53
N ALA A 50 -6.42 -0.90 -6.81
CA ALA A 50 -7.35 -1.43 -5.83
C ALA A 50 -6.99 -2.87 -5.41
N ALA A 51 -6.54 -3.70 -6.36
CA ALA A 51 -6.13 -5.08 -6.10
C ALA A 51 -4.87 -5.15 -5.22
N VAL A 52 -3.82 -4.39 -5.53
CA VAL A 52 -2.58 -4.37 -4.73
C VAL A 52 -2.82 -3.80 -3.33
N LEU A 53 -3.62 -2.74 -3.19
CA LEU A 53 -3.99 -2.20 -1.87
C LEU A 53 -4.73 -3.24 -1.03
N THR A 54 -5.66 -3.95 -1.66
CA THR A 54 -6.40 -5.04 -1.02
C THR A 54 -5.46 -6.16 -0.58
N GLU A 55 -4.49 -6.54 -1.42
CA GLU A 55 -3.48 -7.55 -1.08
C GLU A 55 -2.61 -7.12 0.12
N LEU A 56 -2.15 -5.86 0.12
CA LEU A 56 -1.32 -5.30 1.19
C LEU A 56 -2.05 -5.25 2.53
N LEU A 57 -3.34 -4.88 2.53
CA LEU A 57 -4.20 -4.89 3.71
C LEU A 57 -4.42 -6.32 4.23
N GLN A 58 -4.79 -7.26 3.35
CA GLN A 58 -5.06 -8.64 3.74
C GLN A 58 -3.83 -9.35 4.31
N LYS A 59 -2.64 -9.05 3.79
CA LYS A 59 -1.39 -9.64 4.23
C LYS A 59 -0.74 -8.89 5.41
N GLY A 60 -1.37 -7.81 5.89
CA GLY A 60 -0.91 -7.05 7.05
C GLY A 60 0.33 -6.18 6.79
N TYR A 61 0.57 -5.82 5.53
CA TYR A 61 1.62 -4.86 5.16
C TYR A 61 1.14 -3.42 5.27
N LEU A 62 -0.16 -3.21 5.15
CA LEU A 62 -0.85 -1.98 5.50
C LEU A 62 -2.00 -2.31 6.44
N TYR A 63 -2.42 -1.32 7.21
CA TYR A 63 -3.68 -1.37 7.96
C TYR A 63 -4.44 -0.05 7.78
N GLU A 64 -5.76 -0.13 7.79
CA GLU A 64 -6.63 1.04 7.68
C GLU A 64 -7.17 1.42 9.07
N VAL A 65 -6.93 2.66 9.49
CA VAL A 65 -7.49 3.25 10.72
C VAL A 65 -8.17 4.55 10.35
N ASP A 66 -9.46 4.67 10.66
CA ASP A 66 -10.23 5.89 10.37
C ASP A 66 -10.21 6.27 8.87
N GLY A 67 -10.15 5.27 7.98
CA GLY A 67 -10.04 5.48 6.53
C GLY A 67 -8.64 5.91 6.05
N LEU A 68 -7.62 5.84 6.92
CA LEU A 68 -6.23 6.14 6.62
C LEU A 68 -5.37 4.87 6.66
N LEU A 69 -4.67 4.62 5.56
CA LEU A 69 -3.67 3.57 5.40
C LEU A 69 -2.41 3.91 6.19
N ARG A 70 -1.93 2.94 6.95
CA ARG A 70 -0.77 3.05 7.84
C ARG A 70 0.09 1.80 7.77
N LEU A 71 1.36 1.95 8.13
CA LEU A 71 2.34 0.87 8.16
C LEU A 71 2.35 0.17 9.54
N PRO A 72 2.40 -1.18 9.59
CA PRO A 72 2.47 -2.04 10.79
C PRO A 72 3.53 -1.62 11.79
#